data_AF-A0A2G6DZI0-F1
#
_entry.id   AF-A0A2G6DZI0-F1
#
_cell.length_a   1.000
_cell.length_b   1.000
_cell.length_c   1.000
_cell.angle_alpha   90.00
_cell.angle_beta   90.00
_cell.angle_gamma   90.00
#
_symmetry.space_group_name_H-M   'P 1'
#
loop_
_entity.id
_entity.type
_entity.pdbx_description
1 polymer ?
#
loop_
_entity_poly.entity_id
_entity_poly.type
_entity_poly.pdbx_seq_one_letter_code
_entity_poly.pdbx_strand_id
1 'polypeptide(L)'
;AFAEETGLTGVNTELKAASVGTSWVADNLETVSTAEDLPDLFMSAGFDLFFDLKKIGRFREQGVFADLVDYKDRENPLFAGRNLRDPSANYSVISVVPAVFLVNTAELNNRQIPRSWADLMQPEWQQSVSLPVGDFDLFNAILLNIHDQYGDEGIKKLGRSMLLTIMPYFFTKTAKQGGTMEAVWPEDGAIISPIFMLAKKERAEELQPIVDFFASKAVGETLSHQGLFPSLHPEVDNRLPDDADYRMTRR
;
A
#
# COMPACT_ATOMS: atom_id res chain seq x y z
N ALA A 1 -23.71 -1.97 -9.13
CA ALA A 1 -22.78 -0.97 -8.56
C ALA A 1 -22.13 -0.15 -9.68
N PHE A 2 -20.95 -0.51 -10.21
CA PHE A 2 -20.22 0.35 -11.16
C PHE A 2 -21.03 0.85 -12.37
N ALA A 3 -21.60 -0.05 -13.18
CA ALA A 3 -22.34 0.35 -14.40
C ALA A 3 -23.65 1.11 -14.09
N GLU A 4 -24.25 0.87 -12.92
CA GLU A 4 -25.46 1.58 -12.48
C GLU A 4 -25.12 3.01 -12.01
N GLU A 5 -23.93 3.20 -11.43
CA GLU A 5 -23.50 4.48 -10.86
C GLU A 5 -22.83 5.38 -11.90
N THR A 6 -22.03 4.80 -12.81
CA THR A 6 -21.30 5.56 -13.84
C THR A 6 -22.03 5.64 -15.18
N GLY A 7 -23.00 4.76 -15.43
CA GLY A 7 -23.64 4.62 -16.74
C GLY A 7 -22.73 4.04 -17.84
N LEU A 8 -21.50 3.62 -17.50
CA LEU A 8 -20.54 3.08 -18.45
C LEU A 8 -20.71 1.57 -18.60
N THR A 9 -20.91 1.11 -19.84
CA THR A 9 -21.09 -0.33 -20.18
C THR A 9 -20.00 -0.89 -21.08
N GLY A 10 -19.09 -0.05 -21.59
CA GLY A 10 -18.02 -0.41 -22.53
C GLY A 10 -16.63 -0.51 -21.91
N VAL A 11 -16.52 -0.68 -20.59
CA VAL A 11 -15.23 -0.72 -19.89
C VAL A 11 -14.67 -2.14 -19.95
N ASN A 12 -13.53 -2.31 -20.61
CA ASN A 12 -12.77 -3.55 -20.55
C ASN A 12 -11.87 -3.53 -19.31
N THR A 13 -12.04 -4.50 -18.42
CA THR A 13 -11.31 -4.55 -17.15
C THR A 13 -10.52 -5.84 -17.02
N GLU A 14 -9.26 -5.73 -16.62
CA GLU A 14 -8.50 -6.86 -16.11
C GLU A 14 -8.07 -6.57 -14.67
N LEU A 15 -8.88 -7.04 -13.70
CA LEU A 15 -8.59 -6.94 -12.27
C LEU A 15 -8.15 -8.30 -11.73
N LYS A 16 -7.07 -8.32 -10.94
CA LYS A 16 -6.59 -9.48 -10.20
C LYS A 16 -6.59 -9.18 -8.70
N ALA A 17 -6.71 -10.21 -7.88
CA ALA A 17 -6.58 -10.06 -6.43
C ALA A 17 -5.17 -9.58 -6.07
N ALA A 18 -5.06 -8.70 -5.06
CA ALA A 18 -3.77 -8.15 -4.61
C ALA A 18 -2.74 -9.24 -4.25
N SER A 19 -3.20 -10.41 -3.75
CA SER A 19 -2.36 -11.56 -3.43
C SER A 19 -1.66 -12.20 -4.64
N VAL A 20 -2.09 -11.90 -5.87
CA VAL A 20 -1.44 -12.36 -7.11
C VAL A 20 -0.21 -11.49 -7.42
N GLY A 21 -0.10 -10.32 -6.79
CA GLY A 21 0.98 -9.36 -7.03
C GLY A 21 0.84 -8.63 -8.37
N THR A 22 1.90 -7.91 -8.74
CA THR A 22 1.96 -7.01 -9.90
C THR A 22 2.71 -7.62 -11.10
N SER A 23 3.23 -8.84 -10.98
CA SER A 23 4.07 -9.47 -12.01
C SER A 23 3.35 -9.58 -13.36
N TRP A 24 2.06 -9.92 -13.35
CA TRP A 24 1.26 -10.01 -14.58
C TRP A 24 1.09 -8.65 -15.29
N VAL A 25 1.02 -7.54 -14.53
CA VAL A 25 0.99 -6.19 -15.11
C VAL A 25 2.34 -5.88 -15.72
N ALA A 26 3.42 -6.20 -14.99
CA ALA A 26 4.79 -5.99 -15.46
C ALA A 26 5.07 -6.75 -16.75
N ASP A 27 4.62 -8.01 -16.86
CA ASP A 27 4.75 -8.86 -18.06
C ASP A 27 3.98 -8.26 -19.25
N ASN A 28 2.75 -7.78 -19.02
CA ASN A 28 1.95 -7.10 -20.04
C ASN A 28 2.57 -5.77 -20.50
N LEU A 29 3.40 -5.14 -19.67
CA LEU A 29 4.12 -3.90 -19.99
C LEU A 29 5.47 -4.14 -20.69
N GLU A 30 6.00 -5.36 -20.72
CA GLU A 30 7.30 -5.64 -21.36
C GLU A 30 7.28 -5.40 -22.87
N THR A 31 6.13 -5.63 -23.50
CA THR A 31 5.93 -5.48 -24.94
C THR A 31 5.46 -4.08 -25.34
N VAL A 32 5.12 -3.24 -24.36
CA VAL A 32 4.62 -1.87 -24.60
C VAL A 32 5.77 -0.96 -25.03
N SER A 33 5.59 -0.32 -26.19
CA SER A 33 6.59 0.56 -26.78
C SER A 33 6.16 2.02 -26.82
N THR A 34 4.85 2.28 -26.91
CA THR A 34 4.26 3.63 -26.99
C THR A 34 3.22 3.85 -25.88
N ALA A 35 2.86 5.11 -25.63
CA ALA A 35 1.82 5.44 -24.65
C ALA A 35 0.42 4.99 -25.10
N GLU A 36 0.21 4.84 -26.42
CA GLU A 36 -1.04 4.38 -27.03
C GLU A 36 -1.35 2.92 -26.67
N ASP A 37 -0.30 2.09 -26.52
CA ASP A 37 -0.41 0.67 -26.17
C ASP A 37 -0.75 0.43 -24.68
N LEU A 38 -0.68 1.46 -23.84
CA LEU A 38 -0.99 1.35 -22.41
C LEU A 38 -2.50 1.30 -22.18
N PRO A 39 -2.97 0.58 -21.14
CA PRO A 39 -4.27 0.85 -20.52
C PRO A 39 -4.50 2.33 -20.21
N ASP A 40 -5.75 2.79 -20.31
CA ASP A 40 -6.10 4.19 -20.04
C ASP A 40 -6.11 4.50 -18.53
N LEU A 41 -6.36 3.48 -17.70
CA LEU A 41 -6.34 3.57 -16.24
C LEU A 41 -5.59 2.38 -15.65
N PHE A 42 -4.62 2.64 -14.78
CA PHE A 42 -3.98 1.63 -13.95
C PHE A 42 -4.35 1.83 -12.50
N MET A 43 -4.53 0.74 -11.77
CA MET A 43 -4.68 0.76 -10.32
C MET A 43 -3.80 -0.33 -9.73
N SER A 44 -2.99 0.02 -8.74
CA SER A 44 -2.14 -0.96 -8.04
C SER A 44 -1.75 -0.46 -6.67
N ALA A 45 -1.40 -1.41 -5.79
CA ALA A 45 -0.78 -1.09 -4.52
C ALA A 45 0.74 -0.94 -4.70
N GLY A 46 1.35 -0.13 -3.84
CA GLY A 46 2.80 -0.02 -3.65
C GLY A 46 3.62 0.45 -4.82
N PHE A 47 4.92 0.15 -4.76
CA PHE A 47 5.96 0.91 -5.45
C PHE A 47 6.50 0.20 -6.70
N ASP A 48 6.35 -1.11 -6.82
CA ASP A 48 7.11 -1.89 -7.81
C ASP A 48 6.71 -1.53 -9.26
N LEU A 49 5.40 -1.39 -9.50
CA LEU A 49 4.88 -1.03 -10.82
C LEU A 49 5.22 0.42 -11.21
N PHE A 50 5.26 1.33 -10.25
CA PHE A 50 5.25 2.78 -10.52
C PHE A 50 6.62 3.44 -10.45
N PHE A 51 7.58 2.82 -9.75
CA PHE A 51 8.94 3.33 -9.61
C PHE A 51 9.95 2.59 -10.51
N ASP A 52 9.48 1.65 -11.34
CA ASP A 52 10.26 1.12 -12.46
C ASP A 52 10.45 2.23 -13.52
N LEU A 53 11.65 2.81 -13.56
CA LEU A 53 12.04 3.87 -14.51
C LEU A 53 12.02 3.42 -15.97
N LYS A 54 12.07 2.12 -16.26
CA LYS A 54 12.11 1.57 -17.62
C LYS A 54 10.72 1.28 -18.17
N LYS A 55 9.77 0.89 -17.32
CA LYS A 55 8.40 0.52 -17.71
C LYS A 55 7.44 1.70 -17.62
N ILE A 56 6.68 1.81 -16.53
CA ILE A 56 5.70 2.89 -16.36
C ILE A 56 6.38 4.23 -16.04
N GLY A 57 7.52 4.21 -15.35
CA GLY A 57 8.22 5.42 -14.92
C GLY A 57 8.66 6.33 -16.07
N ARG A 58 9.07 5.77 -17.21
CA ARG A 58 9.41 6.59 -18.40
C ARG A 58 8.20 7.35 -18.96
N PHE A 59 7.00 6.77 -18.89
CA PHE A 59 5.78 7.41 -19.40
C PHE A 59 5.29 8.50 -18.44
N ARG A 60 5.49 8.31 -17.13
CA ARG A 60 5.33 9.39 -16.16
C ARG A 60 6.28 10.56 -16.48
N GLU A 61 7.56 10.30 -16.73
CA GLU A 61 8.53 11.37 -17.07
C GLU A 61 8.18 12.10 -18.37
N GLN A 62 7.47 11.44 -19.28
CA GLN A 62 6.92 12.03 -20.50
C GLN A 62 5.61 12.83 -20.26
N GLY A 63 5.07 12.83 -19.05
CA GLY A 63 3.84 13.54 -18.70
C GLY A 63 2.55 12.89 -19.22
N VAL A 64 2.56 11.56 -19.42
CA VAL A 64 1.41 10.80 -19.93
C VAL A 64 0.26 10.73 -18.91
N PHE A 65 0.58 10.74 -17.62
CA PHE A 65 -0.40 10.54 -16.54
C PHE A 65 -0.78 11.84 -15.83
N ALA A 66 -1.94 11.84 -15.18
CA ALA A 66 -2.42 12.93 -14.35
C ALA A 66 -3.12 12.41 -13.09
N ASP A 67 -2.99 13.14 -11.99
CA ASP A 67 -3.86 13.02 -10.83
C ASP A 67 -5.25 13.58 -11.18
N LEU A 68 -6.26 12.71 -11.18
CA LEU A 68 -7.65 13.06 -11.49
C LEU A 68 -8.57 13.02 -10.27
N VAL A 69 -8.05 12.68 -9.08
CA VAL A 69 -8.85 12.62 -7.86
C VAL A 69 -8.95 14.02 -7.26
N ASP A 70 -10.16 14.56 -7.23
CA ASP A 70 -10.43 15.87 -6.63
C ASP A 70 -11.34 15.76 -5.41
N TYR A 71 -10.75 15.98 -4.23
CA TYR A 71 -11.47 16.10 -2.96
C TYR A 71 -11.78 17.55 -2.55
N LYS A 72 -11.67 18.52 -3.46
CA LYS A 72 -11.92 19.97 -3.22
C LYS A 72 -11.10 20.50 -2.04
N ASP A 73 -9.80 20.21 -2.05
CA ASP A 73 -8.83 20.57 -1.00
C ASP A 73 -9.13 20.03 0.40
N ARG A 74 -10.10 19.12 0.53
CA ARG A 74 -10.33 18.41 1.78
C ARG A 74 -9.36 17.23 1.89
N GLU A 75 -8.88 17.01 3.10
CA GLU A 75 -8.11 15.82 3.46
C GLU A 75 -8.91 15.01 4.48
N ASN A 76 -8.74 13.69 4.45
CA ASN A 76 -9.21 12.87 5.55
C ASN A 76 -8.44 13.26 6.84
N PRO A 77 -9.13 13.52 7.97
CA PRO A 77 -8.48 13.90 9.23
C PRO A 77 -7.36 12.94 9.67
N LEU A 78 -7.48 11.65 9.34
CA LEU A 78 -6.48 10.63 9.64
C LEU A 78 -5.11 10.94 9.03
N PHE A 79 -5.08 11.63 7.90
CA PHE A 79 -3.86 11.92 7.11
C PHE A 79 -3.50 13.40 7.06
N ALA A 80 -4.22 14.25 7.79
CA ALA A 80 -4.06 15.69 7.73
C ALA A 80 -2.60 16.11 7.94
N GLY A 81 -2.05 16.89 7.01
CA GLY A 81 -0.68 17.40 7.08
C GLY A 81 0.43 16.37 6.81
N ARG A 82 0.08 15.15 6.37
CA ARG A 82 1.07 14.13 5.94
C ARG A 82 1.41 14.21 4.45
N ASN A 83 0.78 15.11 3.68
CA ASN A 83 1.05 15.37 2.26
C ASN A 83 1.08 14.08 1.41
N LEU A 84 0.03 13.24 1.53
CA LEU A 84 -0.06 11.98 0.78
C LEU A 84 -0.34 12.15 -0.72
N ARG A 85 -0.70 13.37 -1.15
CA ARG A 85 -0.90 13.68 -2.57
C ARG A 85 0.44 13.78 -3.29
N ASP A 86 0.48 13.34 -4.55
CA ASP A 86 1.67 13.49 -5.38
C ASP A 86 1.92 14.98 -5.68
N PRO A 87 3.04 15.56 -5.23
CA PRO A 87 3.36 16.96 -5.51
C PRO A 87 3.57 17.24 -7.01
N SER A 88 3.85 16.20 -7.80
CA SER A 88 4.02 16.30 -9.25
C SER A 88 2.72 16.05 -10.03
N ALA A 89 1.60 15.76 -9.35
CA ALA A 89 0.27 15.53 -9.92
C ALA A 89 0.22 14.49 -11.06
N ASN A 90 1.04 13.44 -10.99
CA ASN A 90 1.02 12.30 -11.91
C ASN A 90 0.17 11.14 -11.39
N TYR A 91 0.06 11.01 -10.06
CA TYR A 91 -0.56 9.88 -9.39
C TYR A 91 -1.71 10.33 -8.51
N SER A 92 -2.84 9.64 -8.62
CA SER A 92 -3.91 9.70 -7.62
C SER A 92 -3.67 8.68 -6.52
N VAL A 93 -3.85 9.07 -5.26
CA VAL A 93 -3.81 8.15 -4.10
C VAL A 93 -5.21 8.05 -3.51
N ILE A 94 -5.77 6.85 -3.45
CA ILE A 94 -7.15 6.63 -2.99
C ILE A 94 -7.23 5.95 -1.62
N SER A 95 -6.20 5.20 -1.25
CA SER A 95 -6.15 4.44 0.01
C SER A 95 -4.70 4.08 0.35
N VAL A 96 -4.46 3.56 1.55
CA VAL A 96 -3.15 3.07 2.01
C VAL A 96 -3.27 1.70 2.66
N VAL A 97 -2.17 0.96 2.67
CA VAL A 97 -2.01 -0.34 3.33
C VAL A 97 -1.00 -0.17 4.49
N PRO A 98 -1.45 -0.20 5.76
CA PRO A 98 -0.56 -0.06 6.90
C PRO A 98 0.12 -1.39 7.28
N ALA A 99 1.44 -1.36 7.49
CA ALA A 99 2.19 -2.43 8.13
C ALA A 99 2.09 -2.31 9.66
N VAL A 100 1.36 -3.24 10.27
CA VAL A 100 1.26 -3.43 11.73
C VAL A 100 1.98 -4.70 12.15
N PHE A 101 2.26 -4.86 13.44
CA PHE A 101 2.88 -6.08 13.96
C PHE A 101 1.83 -7.12 14.28
N LEU A 102 2.13 -8.37 13.96
CA LEU A 102 1.37 -9.52 14.41
C LEU A 102 2.29 -10.39 15.27
N VAL A 103 2.09 -10.30 16.58
CA VAL A 103 2.99 -10.86 17.59
C VAL A 103 2.44 -12.19 18.10
N ASN A 104 3.25 -13.24 18.05
CA ASN A 104 2.91 -14.51 18.68
C ASN A 104 3.33 -14.48 20.17
N THR A 105 2.36 -14.24 21.06
CA THR A 105 2.57 -14.10 22.51
C THR A 105 3.09 -15.36 23.19
N ALA A 106 2.89 -16.55 22.59
CA ALA A 106 3.46 -17.80 23.10
C ALA A 106 4.96 -17.95 22.80
N GLU A 107 5.49 -17.23 21.80
CA GLU A 107 6.90 -17.32 21.36
C GLU A 107 7.74 -16.13 21.86
N LEU A 108 7.20 -15.33 22.78
CA LEU A 108 7.90 -14.19 23.34
C LEU A 108 9.10 -14.60 24.20
N ASN A 109 9.09 -15.79 24.82
CA ASN A 109 10.20 -16.29 25.63
C ASN A 109 10.67 -15.27 26.70
N ASN A 110 9.72 -14.70 27.45
CA ASN A 110 9.91 -13.61 28.44
C ASN A 110 10.32 -12.24 27.86
N ARG A 111 10.40 -12.07 26.54
CA ARG A 111 10.55 -10.75 25.91
C ARG A 111 9.25 -9.95 26.05
N GLN A 112 9.40 -8.63 26.11
CA GLN A 112 8.25 -7.72 26.03
C GLN A 112 7.66 -7.75 24.61
N ILE A 113 6.40 -7.40 24.46
CA ILE A 113 5.79 -7.20 23.14
C ILE A 113 6.48 -5.97 22.49
N PRO A 114 6.99 -6.08 21.25
CA PRO A 114 7.61 -4.95 20.56
C PRO A 114 6.54 -3.93 20.22
N ARG A 115 6.83 -2.65 20.46
CA ARG A 115 5.89 -1.55 20.23
C ARG A 115 6.34 -0.57 19.18
N SER A 116 7.58 -0.69 18.71
CA SER A 116 8.13 0.15 17.66
C SER A 116 8.95 -0.67 16.65
N TRP A 117 9.17 -0.10 15.47
CA TRP A 117 10.10 -0.70 14.50
C TRP A 117 11.54 -0.71 15.01
N ALA A 118 11.89 0.25 15.87
CA ALA A 118 13.17 0.27 16.57
C ALA A 118 13.36 -0.93 17.50
N ASP A 119 12.28 -1.41 18.14
CA ASP A 119 12.32 -2.60 18.98
C ASP A 119 12.69 -3.83 18.14
N LEU A 120 12.09 -4.02 16.97
CA LEU A 120 12.37 -5.15 16.08
C LEU A 120 13.83 -5.22 15.61
N MET A 121 14.57 -4.10 15.68
CA MET A 121 15.99 -4.01 15.33
C MET A 121 16.95 -4.25 16.51
N GLN A 122 16.43 -4.52 17.71
CA GLN A 122 17.25 -4.83 18.89
C GLN A 122 17.82 -6.26 18.85
N PRO A 123 18.94 -6.52 19.55
CA PRO A 123 19.58 -7.83 19.56
C PRO A 123 18.66 -8.98 19.97
N GLU A 124 17.73 -8.77 20.91
CA GLU A 124 16.78 -9.82 21.35
C GLU A 124 15.77 -10.27 20.30
N TRP A 125 15.63 -9.53 19.19
CA TRP A 125 14.72 -9.84 18.08
C TRP A 125 15.40 -10.47 16.88
N GLN A 126 16.72 -10.73 16.95
CA GLN A 126 17.44 -11.42 15.89
C GLN A 126 16.79 -12.77 15.55
N GLN A 127 16.64 -13.04 14.26
CA GLN A 127 16.05 -14.26 13.72
C GLN A 127 14.68 -14.60 14.33
N SER A 128 13.81 -13.62 14.54
CA SER A 128 12.48 -13.85 15.12
C SER A 128 11.34 -13.07 14.47
N VAL A 129 11.63 -12.27 13.44
CA VAL A 129 10.66 -11.45 12.72
C VAL A 129 10.45 -12.01 11.32
N SER A 130 9.22 -12.30 10.93
CA SER A 130 8.90 -12.61 9.53
C SER A 130 8.46 -11.32 8.84
N LEU A 131 9.13 -10.97 7.73
CA LEU A 131 8.71 -9.86 6.87
C LEU A 131 8.00 -10.41 5.62
N PRO A 132 7.07 -9.66 5.03
CA PRO A 132 6.27 -10.12 3.91
C PRO A 132 7.06 -10.02 2.59
N VAL A 133 8.16 -10.76 2.45
CA VAL A 133 9.06 -10.70 1.27
C VAL A 133 8.34 -11.02 -0.05
N GLY A 134 7.27 -11.82 0.00
CA GLY A 134 6.44 -12.13 -1.17
C GLY A 134 5.44 -11.02 -1.55
N ASP A 135 5.24 -10.04 -0.68
CA ASP A 135 4.51 -8.81 -0.94
C ASP A 135 5.54 -7.69 -1.14
N PHE A 136 6.04 -7.58 -2.38
CA PHE A 136 7.10 -6.64 -2.71
C PHE A 136 6.73 -5.20 -2.39
N ASP A 137 5.45 -4.86 -2.45
CA ASP A 137 4.97 -3.50 -2.22
C ASP A 137 5.09 -3.08 -0.76
N LEU A 138 4.57 -3.91 0.16
CA LEU A 138 4.72 -3.64 1.59
C LEU A 138 6.17 -3.82 2.06
N PHE A 139 6.87 -4.81 1.51
CA PHE A 139 8.29 -5.03 1.84
C PHE A 139 9.17 -3.85 1.42
N ASN A 140 8.98 -3.32 0.21
CA ASN A 140 9.70 -2.13 -0.27
C ASN A 140 9.37 -0.89 0.57
N ALA A 141 8.10 -0.71 0.94
CA ALA A 141 7.70 0.38 1.84
C ALA A 141 8.48 0.32 3.18
N ILE A 142 8.59 -0.88 3.77
CA ILE A 142 9.36 -1.12 5.00
C ILE A 142 10.83 -0.78 4.79
N LEU A 143 11.47 -1.31 3.73
CA LEU A 143 12.89 -1.04 3.48
C LEU A 143 13.16 0.44 3.25
N LEU A 144 12.38 1.12 2.41
CA LEU A 144 12.56 2.54 2.12
C LEU A 144 12.41 3.39 3.38
N ASN A 145 11.41 3.09 4.21
CA ASN A 145 11.18 3.83 5.43
C ASN A 145 12.25 3.56 6.51
N ILE A 146 12.66 2.31 6.69
CA ILE A 146 13.74 1.97 7.63
C ILE A 146 15.06 2.61 7.19
N HIS A 147 15.36 2.62 5.90
CA HIS A 147 16.54 3.31 5.39
C HIS A 147 16.45 4.84 5.60
N ASP A 148 15.29 5.44 5.34
CA ASP A 148 15.08 6.87 5.56
C ASP A 148 15.29 7.30 7.03
N GLN A 149 14.78 6.51 7.97
CA GLN A 149 14.82 6.84 9.40
C GLN A 149 16.12 6.40 10.09
N TYR A 150 16.70 5.27 9.68
CA TYR A 150 17.79 4.60 10.41
C TYR A 150 19.04 4.34 9.55
N GLY A 151 19.02 4.72 8.27
CA GLY A 151 20.11 4.52 7.32
C GLY A 151 20.39 3.05 7.02
N ASP A 152 21.52 2.80 6.35
CA ASP A 152 22.00 1.46 6.01
C ASP A 152 22.14 0.54 7.22
N GLU A 153 22.50 1.09 8.40
CA GLU A 153 22.61 0.32 9.62
C GLU A 153 21.25 -0.19 10.12
N GLY A 154 20.17 0.59 9.94
CA GLY A 154 18.81 0.13 10.20
C GLY A 154 18.44 -1.07 9.32
N ILE A 155 18.75 -0.99 8.02
CA ILE A 155 18.50 -2.09 7.08
C ILE A 155 19.26 -3.35 7.47
N LYS A 156 20.54 -3.22 7.85
CA LYS A 156 21.33 -4.37 8.32
C LYS A 156 20.75 -4.97 9.60
N LYS A 157 20.32 -4.15 10.56
CA LYS A 157 19.70 -4.64 11.81
C LYS A 157 18.37 -5.32 11.55
N LEU A 158 17.52 -4.74 10.70
CA LEU A 158 16.27 -5.36 10.27
C LEU A 158 16.54 -6.70 9.59
N GLY A 159 17.53 -6.78 8.69
CA GLY A 159 17.94 -8.03 8.04
C GLY A 159 18.39 -9.10 9.05
N ARG A 160 19.05 -8.72 10.16
CA ARG A 160 19.40 -9.64 11.25
C ARG A 160 18.19 -10.10 12.07
N SER A 161 17.14 -9.28 12.16
CA SER A 161 15.87 -9.65 12.81
C SER A 161 15.10 -10.73 12.05
N MET A 162 15.31 -10.81 10.73
CA MET A 162 14.53 -11.69 9.87
C MET A 162 14.73 -13.16 10.22
N LEU A 163 13.62 -13.83 10.52
CA LEU A 163 13.54 -15.27 10.68
C LEU A 163 13.55 -15.91 9.29
N LEU A 164 14.67 -16.53 8.91
CA LEU A 164 14.75 -17.41 7.75
C LEU A 164 14.09 -18.75 8.12
N THR A 165 12.78 -18.90 7.90
CA THR A 165 12.11 -20.21 8.05
C THR A 165 11.28 -20.53 6.82
N ILE A 166 11.55 -21.69 6.21
CA ILE A 166 10.68 -22.32 5.23
C ILE A 166 9.58 -23.05 6.03
N MET A 167 8.48 -22.36 6.33
CA MET A 167 7.31 -23.01 6.94
C MET A 167 6.34 -23.50 5.86
N PRO A 168 5.86 -24.76 5.94
CA PRO A 168 4.81 -25.25 5.06
C PRO A 168 3.53 -24.39 5.18
N TYR A 169 3.00 -23.97 4.03
CA TYR A 169 1.87 -23.04 3.90
C TYR A 169 0.64 -23.37 4.78
N PHE A 170 0.40 -24.64 5.14
CA PHE A 170 -0.76 -25.03 5.95
C PHE A 170 -0.74 -24.48 7.40
N PHE A 171 0.43 -24.15 7.95
CA PHE A 171 0.54 -23.57 9.31
C PHE A 171 -0.07 -22.17 9.40
N THR A 172 -0.21 -21.46 8.28
CA THR A 172 -0.89 -20.16 8.23
C THR A 172 -2.40 -20.27 8.46
N LYS A 173 -3.01 -21.44 8.22
CA LYS A 173 -4.44 -21.70 8.41
C LYS A 173 -4.82 -22.16 9.82
N THR A 174 -3.86 -22.25 10.73
CA THR A 174 -4.08 -22.71 12.12
C THR A 174 -4.32 -21.57 13.12
N ALA A 175 -4.20 -20.31 12.68
CA ALA A 175 -4.55 -19.15 13.51
C ALA A 175 -6.08 -19.06 13.69
N LYS A 176 -6.58 -19.50 14.85
CA LYS A 176 -7.98 -19.35 15.26
C LYS A 176 -8.18 -18.08 16.08
N GLN A 177 -9.40 -17.52 16.06
CA GLN A 177 -9.83 -16.51 17.03
C GLN A 177 -9.65 -17.05 18.47
N GLY A 178 -9.04 -16.25 19.34
CA GLY A 178 -8.60 -16.66 20.69
C GLY A 178 -7.21 -17.34 20.72
N GLY A 179 -6.45 -17.28 19.63
CA GLY A 179 -5.07 -17.76 19.55
C GLY A 179 -4.04 -16.82 20.18
N THR A 180 -2.78 -17.20 20.09
CA THR A 180 -1.64 -16.47 20.68
C THR A 180 -1.21 -15.25 19.87
N MET A 181 -1.94 -14.90 18.81
CA MET A 181 -1.56 -13.81 17.90
C MET A 181 -2.23 -12.51 18.34
N GLU A 182 -1.42 -11.49 18.59
CA GLU A 182 -1.85 -10.15 18.98
C GLU A 182 -1.43 -9.13 17.92
N ALA A 183 -2.38 -8.30 17.47
CA ALA A 183 -2.08 -7.20 16.56
C ALA A 183 -1.60 -6.00 17.38
N VAL A 184 -0.43 -5.47 17.04
CA VAL A 184 0.17 -4.31 17.71
C VAL A 184 0.41 -3.21 16.69
N TRP A 185 -0.17 -2.05 16.98
CA TRP A 185 0.07 -0.86 16.20
C TRP A 185 1.40 -0.22 16.64
N PRO A 186 2.35 0.05 15.73
CA PRO A 186 3.63 0.63 16.13
C PRO A 186 3.45 2.06 16.67
N GLU A 187 3.97 2.32 17.87
CA GLU A 187 3.96 3.63 18.53
C GLU A 187 4.79 4.67 17.75
N ASP A 188 5.80 4.21 17.00
CA ASP A 188 6.58 5.04 16.07
C ASP A 188 5.99 5.08 14.65
N GLY A 189 4.72 4.68 14.50
CA GLY A 189 3.92 4.75 13.29
C GLY A 189 3.96 3.49 12.42
N ALA A 190 2.78 3.05 11.97
CA ALA A 190 2.66 2.02 10.95
C ALA A 190 3.24 2.53 9.62
N ILE A 191 4.10 1.74 8.99
CA ILE A 191 4.64 2.06 7.66
C ILE A 191 3.53 1.86 6.64
N ILE A 192 3.22 2.87 5.85
CA ILE A 192 2.14 2.80 4.86
C ILE A 192 2.66 2.56 3.44
N SER A 193 1.97 1.70 2.71
CA SER A 193 2.11 1.54 1.27
C SER A 193 0.88 2.12 0.56
N PRO A 194 1.01 3.15 -0.28
CA PRO A 194 -0.12 3.77 -0.97
C PRO A 194 -0.74 2.86 -2.04
N ILE A 195 -2.06 3.01 -2.25
CA ILE A 195 -2.78 2.46 -3.39
C ILE A 195 -2.97 3.58 -4.42
N PHE A 196 -2.31 3.42 -5.55
CA PHE A 196 -2.25 4.41 -6.61
C PHE A 196 -3.25 4.12 -7.72
N MET A 197 -3.62 5.20 -8.40
CA MET A 197 -4.32 5.17 -9.68
C MET A 197 -3.59 6.11 -10.65
N LEU A 198 -3.32 5.62 -11.86
CA LEU A 198 -2.70 6.39 -12.94
C LEU A 198 -3.69 6.47 -14.08
N ALA A 199 -4.11 7.67 -14.41
CA ALA A 199 -5.01 7.93 -15.52
C ALA A 199 -4.26 8.63 -16.64
N LYS A 200 -4.46 8.19 -17.89
CA LYS A 200 -3.94 8.91 -19.05
C LYS A 200 -4.55 10.30 -19.13
N LYS A 201 -3.68 11.31 -19.19
CA LYS A 201 -4.07 12.72 -19.25
C LYS A 201 -4.97 13.04 -20.44
N GLU A 202 -4.68 12.48 -21.61
CA GLU A 202 -5.44 12.71 -22.85
C GLU A 202 -6.87 12.13 -22.80
N ARG A 203 -7.14 11.20 -21.88
CA ARG A 203 -8.47 10.57 -21.67
C ARG A 203 -9.16 11.05 -20.39
N ALA A 204 -8.68 12.14 -19.77
CA ALA A 204 -9.16 12.57 -18.46
C ALA A 204 -10.69 12.75 -18.40
N GLU A 205 -11.29 13.38 -19.41
CA GLU A 205 -12.75 13.57 -19.46
C GLU A 205 -13.52 12.23 -19.52
N GLU A 206 -13.01 11.26 -20.27
CA GLU A 206 -13.61 9.93 -20.40
C GLU A 206 -13.43 9.08 -19.12
N LEU A 207 -12.29 9.27 -18.43
CA LEU A 207 -11.93 8.52 -17.24
C LEU A 207 -12.52 9.09 -15.95
N GLN A 208 -12.91 10.37 -15.92
CA GLN A 208 -13.39 11.02 -14.70
C GLN A 208 -14.53 10.26 -13.99
N PRO A 209 -15.57 9.73 -14.67
CA PRO A 209 -16.61 8.96 -13.99
C PRO A 209 -16.09 7.69 -13.31
N ILE A 210 -15.04 7.07 -13.87
CA ILE A 210 -14.39 5.88 -13.29
C ILE A 210 -13.56 6.27 -12.08
N VAL A 211 -12.81 7.37 -12.19
CA VAL A 211 -12.00 7.93 -11.09
C VAL A 211 -12.89 8.34 -9.93
N ASP A 212 -13.98 9.06 -10.19
CA ASP A 212 -14.95 9.51 -9.19
C ASP A 212 -15.60 8.32 -8.47
N PHE A 213 -15.90 7.23 -9.20
CA PHE A 213 -16.39 6.00 -8.61
C PHE A 213 -15.38 5.40 -7.62
N PHE A 214 -14.10 5.24 -8.01
CA PHE A 214 -13.08 4.66 -7.13
C PHE A 214 -12.68 5.59 -5.97
N ALA A 215 -12.78 6.90 -6.17
CA ALA A 215 -12.59 7.91 -5.15
C ALA A 215 -13.84 8.14 -4.30
N SER A 216 -14.98 7.51 -4.62
CA SER A 216 -16.24 7.75 -3.91
C SER A 216 -16.17 7.33 -2.45
N LYS A 217 -17.02 7.94 -1.62
CA LYS A 217 -17.20 7.54 -0.23
C LYS A 217 -17.56 6.05 -0.09
N ALA A 218 -18.44 5.53 -0.94
CA ALA A 218 -18.91 4.15 -0.86
C ALA A 218 -17.78 3.14 -1.12
N VAL A 219 -16.94 3.40 -2.13
CA VAL A 219 -15.73 2.59 -2.38
C VAL A 219 -14.73 2.78 -1.25
N GLY A 220 -14.52 4.00 -0.75
CA GLY A 220 -13.63 4.27 0.38
C GLY A 220 -14.04 3.54 1.67
N GLU A 221 -15.34 3.50 1.99
CA GLU A 221 -15.88 2.71 3.12
C GLU A 221 -15.67 1.21 2.90
N THR A 222 -15.82 0.72 1.66
CA THR A 222 -15.57 -0.69 1.33
C THR A 222 -14.10 -1.05 1.54
N LEU A 223 -13.17 -0.24 1.02
CA LEU A 223 -11.73 -0.41 1.19
C LEU A 223 -11.34 -0.39 2.67
N SER A 224 -11.87 0.56 3.43
CA SER A 224 -11.55 0.71 4.84
C SER A 224 -12.17 -0.38 5.71
N HIS A 225 -13.48 -0.60 5.62
CA HIS A 225 -14.21 -1.45 6.58
C HIS A 225 -14.12 -2.94 6.26
N GLN A 226 -13.91 -3.30 4.98
CA GLN A 226 -13.81 -4.70 4.55
C GLN A 226 -12.39 -5.07 4.15
N GLY A 227 -11.71 -4.18 3.42
CA GLY A 227 -10.33 -4.38 2.98
C GLY A 227 -9.28 -4.11 4.05
N LEU A 228 -9.64 -3.40 5.13
CA LEU A 228 -8.70 -2.88 6.13
C LEU A 228 -7.63 -1.96 5.53
N PHE A 229 -7.99 -1.26 4.45
CA PHE A 229 -7.15 -0.28 3.76
C PHE A 229 -7.73 1.11 4.01
N PRO A 230 -7.16 1.89 4.95
CA PRO A 230 -7.63 3.23 5.23
C PRO A 230 -7.76 4.09 3.96
N SER A 231 -8.93 4.68 3.75
CA SER A 231 -9.26 5.50 2.57
C SER A 231 -8.87 6.95 2.80
N LEU A 232 -8.38 7.60 1.75
CA LEU A 232 -8.10 9.04 1.73
C LEU A 232 -9.36 9.90 1.55
N HIS A 233 -10.53 9.32 1.27
CA HIS A 233 -11.75 10.10 1.08
C HIS A 233 -12.08 10.90 2.37
N PRO A 234 -12.31 12.23 2.29
CA PRO A 234 -12.39 13.11 3.46
C PRO A 234 -13.48 12.78 4.48
N GLU A 235 -14.53 12.07 4.06
CA GLU A 235 -15.70 11.74 4.89
C GLU A 235 -15.74 10.28 5.35
N VAL A 236 -14.74 9.49 5.00
CA VAL A 236 -14.68 8.08 5.45
C VAL A 236 -14.09 8.03 6.84
N ASP A 237 -14.87 7.51 7.79
CA ASP A 237 -14.35 7.06 9.08
C ASP A 237 -13.64 5.73 8.87
N ASN A 238 -12.32 5.72 9.09
CA ASN A 238 -11.50 4.55 8.83
C ASN A 238 -11.56 3.48 9.93
N ARG A 239 -12.22 3.75 11.08
CA ARG A 239 -12.44 2.81 12.20
C ARG A 239 -11.15 2.17 12.73
N LEU A 240 -10.08 2.97 12.79
CA LEU A 240 -8.78 2.56 13.32
C LEU A 240 -8.74 2.84 14.83
N PRO A 241 -7.85 2.17 15.59
CA PRO A 241 -7.65 2.49 17.00
C PRO A 241 -7.36 3.98 17.22
N ASP A 242 -7.81 4.54 18.35
CA ASP A 242 -7.65 5.97 18.67
C ASP A 242 -6.17 6.41 18.74
N ASP A 243 -5.27 5.48 19.02
CA ASP A 243 -3.82 5.66 19.13
C ASP A 243 -3.04 5.26 17.87
N ALA A 244 -3.74 4.99 16.76
CA ALA A 244 -3.10 4.58 15.51
C ALA A 244 -2.32 5.74 14.85
N ASP A 245 -0.99 5.64 14.82
CA ASP A 245 -0.11 6.57 14.10
C ASP A 245 0.47 5.97 12.81
N TYR A 246 0.88 6.79 11.85
CA TYR A 246 1.36 6.34 10.53
C TYR A 246 2.60 7.10 10.15
N ARG A 247 3.49 6.42 9.43
CA ARG A 247 4.64 7.06 8.80
C ARG A 247 4.81 6.63 7.35
N MET A 248 5.27 7.58 6.56
CA MET A 248 5.63 7.42 5.16
C MET A 248 7.05 7.91 4.96
N THR A 249 7.77 7.31 4.02
CA THR A 249 9.08 7.79 3.57
C THR A 249 8.94 9.20 3.01
N ARG A 250 9.71 10.17 3.54
CA ARG A 250 9.71 11.54 3.02
C ARG A 250 10.75 11.65 1.90
N ARG A 251 10.32 11.75 0.65
CA ARG A 251 11.20 12.15 -0.46
C ARG A 251 10.51 13.13 -1.37
#